data_AF-A0A7I9YKQ5-F1
#
_entry.id   AF-A0A7I9YKQ5-F1
#
_cell.length_a   1.000
_cell.length_b   1.000
_cell.length_c   1.000
_cell.angle_alpha   90.00
_cell.angle_beta   90.00
_cell.angle_gamma   90.00
#
_symmetry.space_group_name_H-M   'P 1'
#
loop_
_entity.id
_entity.type
_entity.pdbx_description
1 polymer ?
#
loop_
_entity_poly.entity_id
_entity_poly.type
_entity_poly.pdbx_seq_one_letter_code
_entity_poly.pdbx_strand_id
1 'polypeptide(L)'
;MAYIRTVKTASGALAVQIVWSSRRGSRQIEHIGSAHDEGALAALKAAAAERLAAGQAVLDLGVAAPPGAEPLPITSSQMRHLWEALCAAYRILGFESATQRDKVFRDLVLARIIEPTSKIDAERVLTEVGVSAASYATVKRRLRGYAQSGWRQSLAAACAAHAGLGPASLVLFDVSTLYFETDAGDGFREPGFSKERRLEPQITLGLLTDATGFPLTVAAFEGNRAETATMLPVINAFKTAHQLSDVTVVADAGMISEANQVALQAAGLSFVLGTRIPYLPDVVRRWREAHPQEAIPDGLILTQPWPSTSSEKARGIPDRVIHYQFRHDRARRTLRGIDEQVAKAERAVEGKAPVKRNRYIHLAGATKTVDRALETKTRALAAGRATPPTSPPRPPPSSSMPTTSCGTSRKPSECPSTTCKPALSTTTCANPSRRT
;
A
#
# COMPACT_ATOMS: atom_id res chain seq x y z
N MET A 1 26.09 23.44 24.40
CA MET A 1 27.46 23.43 23.87
C MET A 1 28.40 24.00 24.92
N ALA A 2 29.56 23.38 25.11
CA ALA A 2 30.59 23.81 26.03
C ALA A 2 31.85 24.20 25.27
N TYR A 3 32.48 25.33 25.61
CA TYR A 3 33.71 25.78 24.97
C TYR A 3 34.62 26.55 25.93
N ILE A 4 35.93 26.51 25.68
CA ILE A 4 36.94 27.24 26.46
C ILE A 4 37.06 28.66 25.89
N ARG A 5 37.11 29.67 26.75
CA ARG A 5 37.44 31.04 26.37
C ARG A 5 38.54 31.60 27.27
N THR A 6 39.29 32.56 26.73
CA THR A 6 40.30 33.32 27.47
C THR A 6 39.88 34.79 27.53
N VAL A 7 39.94 35.40 28.73
CA VAL A 7 39.51 36.78 28.96
C VAL A 7 40.60 37.52 29.72
N LYS A 8 40.91 38.77 29.33
CA LYS A 8 41.81 39.64 30.09
C LYS A 8 41.11 40.16 31.35
N THR A 9 41.70 39.95 32.52
CA THR A 9 41.19 40.48 33.79
C THR A 9 41.62 41.94 33.97
N ALA A 10 40.97 42.64 34.89
CA ALA A 10 41.34 44.00 35.28
C ALA A 10 42.77 44.10 35.85
N SER A 11 43.33 42.98 36.33
CA SER A 11 44.71 42.86 36.82
C SER A 11 45.75 42.56 35.72
N GLY A 12 45.35 42.53 34.45
CA GLY A 12 46.25 42.24 33.33
C GLY A 12 46.55 40.75 33.11
N ALA A 13 45.99 39.85 33.93
CA ALA A 13 46.10 38.40 33.78
C ALA A 13 45.16 37.87 32.68
N LEU A 14 45.48 36.70 32.13
CA LEU A 14 44.62 35.96 31.21
C LEU A 14 43.87 34.86 31.96
N ALA A 15 42.57 35.08 32.19
CA ALA A 15 41.67 34.12 32.80
C ALA A 15 41.19 33.08 31.79
N VAL A 16 41.31 31.79 32.12
CA VAL A 16 40.73 30.68 31.36
C VAL A 16 39.41 30.28 32.00
N GLN A 17 38.36 30.15 31.17
CA GLN A 17 37.00 29.83 31.60
C GLN A 17 36.38 28.79 30.68
N ILE A 18 35.58 27.87 31.26
CA ILE A 18 34.73 26.94 30.52
C ILE A 18 33.31 27.50 30.54
N VAL A 19 32.71 27.69 29.36
CA VAL A 19 31.35 28.22 29.22
C VAL A 19 30.41 27.11 28.78
N TRP A 20 29.45 26.78 29.63
CA TRP A 20 28.35 25.85 29.34
C TRP A 20 27.12 26.64 28.90
N SER A 21 26.68 26.45 27.66
CA SER A 21 25.48 27.08 27.11
C SER A 21 24.40 26.04 26.77
N SER A 22 23.17 26.28 27.21
CA SER A 22 21.99 25.51 26.80
C SER A 22 21.13 26.32 25.82
N ARG A 23 20.35 25.66 24.95
CA ARG A 23 19.52 26.29 23.90
C ARG A 23 18.45 27.27 24.44
N ARG A 24 18.24 27.38 25.76
CA ARG A 24 17.27 28.29 26.40
C ARG A 24 17.92 29.37 27.31
N GLY A 25 19.11 29.82 26.96
CA GLY A 25 19.63 31.12 27.43
C GLY A 25 20.36 31.14 28.77
N SER A 26 20.38 30.05 29.55
CA SER A 26 21.27 29.98 30.72
C SER A 26 22.71 29.69 30.28
N ARG A 27 23.64 30.54 30.73
CA ARG A 27 25.09 30.37 30.56
C ARG A 27 25.69 30.14 31.94
N GLN A 28 26.29 28.97 32.14
CA GLN A 28 27.07 28.68 33.33
C GLN A 28 28.54 28.81 32.97
N ILE A 29 29.29 29.61 33.73
CA ILE A 29 30.70 29.90 33.46
C ILE A 29 31.49 29.36 34.65
N GLU A 30 32.38 28.40 34.38
CA GLU A 30 33.34 27.88 35.36
C GLU A 30 34.68 28.56 35.12
N HIS A 31 35.27 29.14 36.17
CA HIS A 31 36.59 29.74 36.11
C HIS A 31 37.65 28.72 36.55
N ILE A 32 38.63 28.48 35.69
CA ILE A 32 39.69 27.48 35.93
C ILE A 32 40.91 28.12 36.59
N GLY A 33 41.24 29.35 36.21
CA GLY A 33 42.36 30.11 36.79
C GLY A 33 42.77 31.30 35.92
N SER A 34 43.74 32.09 36.41
CA SER A 34 44.31 33.23 35.70
C SER A 34 45.83 33.11 35.61
N ALA A 35 46.39 33.35 34.42
CA ALA A 35 47.83 33.26 34.17
C ALA A 35 48.44 34.62 33.80
N HIS A 36 49.68 34.83 34.22
CA HIS A 36 50.48 36.03 33.92
C HIS A 36 51.62 35.76 32.92
N ASP A 37 51.86 34.49 32.59
CA ASP A 37 52.85 34.03 31.62
C ASP A 37 52.25 32.98 30.67
N GLU A 38 52.92 32.75 29.54
CA GLU A 38 52.43 31.86 28.49
C GLU A 38 52.42 30.38 28.90
N GLY A 39 53.34 29.95 29.76
CA GLY A 39 53.44 28.57 30.24
C GLY A 39 52.28 28.20 31.16
N ALA A 40 51.97 29.06 32.13
CA ALA A 40 50.83 28.92 33.01
C ALA A 40 49.51 28.99 32.23
N LEU A 41 49.43 29.82 31.19
CA LEU A 41 48.24 29.90 30.33
C LEU A 41 48.02 28.59 29.56
N ALA A 42 49.08 27.98 29.02
CA ALA A 42 49.01 26.71 28.34
C ALA A 42 48.56 25.59 29.27
N ALA A 43 49.11 25.53 30.49
CA ALA A 43 48.71 24.55 31.51
C ALA A 43 47.22 24.69 31.91
N LEU A 44 46.73 25.92 32.08
CA LEU A 44 45.31 26.18 32.40
C LEU A 44 44.37 25.81 31.26
N LYS A 45 44.79 25.98 30.00
CA LYS A 45 44.01 25.54 28.82
C LYS A 45 43.98 24.01 28.72
N ALA A 46 45.09 23.33 29.00
CA ALA A 46 45.15 21.87 29.04
C ALA A 46 44.24 21.30 30.13
N ALA A 47 44.31 21.84 31.35
CA ALA A 47 43.42 21.44 32.45
C ALA A 47 41.93 21.68 32.13
N ALA A 48 41.61 22.79 31.45
CA ALA A 48 40.25 23.07 31.00
C ALA A 48 39.77 22.09 29.91
N ALA A 49 40.67 21.65 29.02
CA ALA A 49 40.38 20.66 27.99
C ALA A 49 40.19 19.25 28.57
N GLU A 50 41.03 18.83 29.50
CA GLU A 50 40.87 17.56 30.24
C GLU A 50 39.52 17.49 30.96
N ARG A 51 39.12 18.60 31.61
CA ARG A 51 37.86 18.69 32.34
C ARG A 51 36.62 18.66 31.42
N LEU A 52 36.74 19.15 30.18
CA LEU A 52 35.72 18.97 29.14
C LEU A 52 35.69 17.55 28.58
N ALA A 53 36.86 16.91 28.47
CA ALA A 53 37.02 15.56 27.94
C ALA A 53 36.64 14.45 28.94
N ALA A 54 36.59 14.73 30.25
CA ALA A 54 36.23 13.76 31.29
C ALA A 54 34.84 13.10 31.13
N GLY A 55 33.97 13.65 30.27
CA GLY A 55 32.68 13.05 29.87
C GLY A 55 32.66 12.39 28.49
N GLN A 56 33.77 12.40 27.74
CA GLN A 56 33.91 11.73 26.45
C GLN A 56 34.56 10.36 26.63
N ALA A 57 33.94 9.32 26.09
CA ALA A 57 34.54 7.98 26.06
C ALA A 57 35.81 8.00 25.18
N VAL A 58 36.93 7.56 25.75
CA VAL A 58 38.19 7.36 25.03
C VAL A 58 38.10 6.05 24.25
N LEU A 59 38.42 6.07 22.96
CA LEU A 59 38.55 4.86 22.15
C LEU A 59 39.92 4.23 22.42
N ASP A 60 39.97 3.24 23.31
CA ASP A 60 41.20 2.48 23.57
C ASP A 60 41.47 1.51 22.41
N LEU A 61 42.48 1.83 21.60
CA LEU A 61 42.91 1.02 20.47
C LEU A 61 44.06 0.06 20.83
N GLY A 62 44.45 -0.05 22.11
CA GLY A 62 45.54 -0.93 22.55
C GLY A 62 46.93 -0.51 22.03
N VAL A 63 47.06 0.72 21.52
CA VAL A 63 48.33 1.29 21.07
C VAL A 63 48.86 2.20 22.18
N ALA A 64 50.04 1.89 22.71
CA ALA A 64 50.69 2.73 23.71
C ALA A 64 50.91 4.13 23.12
N ALA A 65 50.17 5.13 23.60
CA ALA A 65 50.33 6.51 23.17
C ALA A 65 51.69 7.03 23.65
N PRO A 66 52.45 7.75 22.79
CA PRO A 66 53.68 8.39 23.22
C PRO A 66 53.38 9.42 24.33
N PRO A 67 54.27 9.57 25.33
CA PRO A 67 54.06 10.51 26.42
C PRO A 67 53.97 11.94 25.86
N GLY A 68 52.84 12.61 26.12
CA GLY A 68 52.54 13.96 25.61
C GLY A 68 51.59 14.02 24.41
N ALA A 69 51.07 12.89 23.93
CA ALA A 69 50.00 12.91 22.93
C ALA A 69 48.68 13.36 23.57
N GLU A 70 48.23 14.58 23.25
CA GLU A 70 46.86 15.00 23.54
C GLU A 70 45.87 14.01 22.91
N PRO A 71 44.77 13.65 23.59
CA PRO A 71 43.74 12.81 23.02
C PRO A 71 43.28 13.38 21.68
N LEU A 72 43.37 12.61 20.61
CA LEU A 72 42.93 13.07 19.30
C LEU A 72 41.44 13.41 19.37
N PRO A 73 41.04 14.67 19.10
CA PRO A 73 39.65 15.05 19.21
C PRO A 73 38.85 14.35 18.11
N ILE A 74 37.73 13.73 18.50
CA ILE A 74 36.73 13.27 17.52
C ILE A 74 36.12 14.51 16.87
N THR A 75 36.51 14.79 15.63
CA THR A 75 36.03 15.96 14.87
C THR A 75 34.63 15.73 14.30
N SER A 76 34.25 14.47 14.05
CA SER A 76 32.92 14.07 13.60
C SER A 76 32.67 12.58 13.83
N SER A 77 31.39 12.19 13.85
CA SER A 77 30.95 10.79 13.81
C SER A 77 29.97 10.62 12.65
N GLN A 78 29.98 9.44 12.01
CA GLN A 78 29.12 9.16 10.85
C GLN A 78 28.58 7.75 10.92
N MET A 79 27.29 7.57 10.61
CA MET A 79 26.67 6.26 10.45
C MET A 79 26.87 5.74 9.02
N ARG A 80 28.15 5.61 8.62
CA ARG A 80 28.54 5.32 7.23
C ARG A 80 27.88 4.06 6.67
N HIS A 81 27.91 2.95 7.40
CA HIS A 81 27.37 1.68 6.92
C HIS A 81 25.85 1.75 6.66
N LEU A 82 25.11 2.38 7.57
CA LEU A 82 23.67 2.60 7.39
C LEU A 82 23.40 3.44 6.13
N TRP A 83 24.11 4.56 6.00
CA TRP A 83 23.92 5.47 4.87
C TRP A 83 24.30 4.85 3.52
N GLU A 84 25.43 4.15 3.46
CA GLU A 84 25.91 3.48 2.25
C GLU A 84 24.99 2.33 1.84
N ALA A 85 24.46 1.56 2.79
CA ALA A 85 23.50 0.49 2.52
C ALA A 85 22.17 1.05 1.95
N LEU A 86 21.64 2.12 2.55
CA LEU A 86 20.44 2.80 2.05
C LEU A 86 20.66 3.41 0.66
N CYS A 87 21.82 4.05 0.43
CA CYS A 87 22.19 4.53 -0.90
C CYS A 87 22.33 3.38 -1.90
N ALA A 88 22.87 2.23 -1.50
CA ALA A 88 22.98 1.07 -2.36
C ALA A 88 21.61 0.53 -2.75
N ALA A 89 20.68 0.37 -1.80
CA ALA A 89 19.30 -0.01 -2.08
C ALA A 89 18.62 0.98 -3.04
N TYR A 90 18.79 2.29 -2.81
CA TYR A 90 18.28 3.35 -3.70
C TYR A 90 18.80 3.23 -5.14
N ARG A 91 20.06 2.84 -5.31
CA ARG A 91 20.67 2.57 -6.63
C ARG A 91 20.18 1.28 -7.26
N ILE A 92 20.05 0.20 -6.49
CA ILE A 92 19.55 -1.10 -6.97
C ILE A 92 18.12 -0.97 -7.52
N LEU A 93 17.30 -0.13 -6.88
CA LEU A 93 15.95 0.21 -7.36
C LEU A 93 15.95 1.12 -8.60
N GLY A 94 17.13 1.58 -9.06
CA GLY A 94 17.25 2.48 -10.21
C GLY A 94 16.83 3.93 -9.93
N PHE A 95 16.52 4.29 -8.68
CA PHE A 95 15.98 5.61 -8.34
C PHE A 95 16.99 6.73 -8.55
N GLU A 96 18.30 6.45 -8.46
CA GLU A 96 19.35 7.43 -8.77
C GLU A 96 19.25 7.92 -10.22
N SER A 97 19.02 7.02 -11.18
CA SER A 97 18.82 7.40 -12.58
C SER A 97 17.45 8.03 -12.81
N ALA A 98 16.39 7.44 -12.24
CA ALA A 98 15.01 7.90 -12.39
C ALA A 98 14.79 9.34 -11.88
N THR A 99 15.54 9.75 -10.87
CA THR A 99 15.47 11.10 -10.28
C THR A 99 16.55 12.04 -10.78
N GLN A 100 17.26 11.68 -11.86
CA GLN A 100 18.36 12.47 -12.43
C GLN A 100 19.44 12.82 -11.38
N ARG A 101 19.70 11.87 -10.47
CA ARG A 101 20.66 11.99 -9.36
C ARG A 101 20.36 13.15 -8.41
N ASP A 102 19.08 13.48 -8.21
CA ASP A 102 18.68 14.51 -7.23
C ASP A 102 18.99 14.04 -5.80
N LYS A 103 20.11 14.55 -5.27
CA LYS A 103 20.57 14.25 -3.91
C LYS A 103 19.58 14.73 -2.85
N VAL A 104 18.87 15.84 -3.06
CA VAL A 104 17.91 16.36 -2.09
C VAL A 104 16.73 15.40 -1.95
N PHE A 105 16.24 14.85 -3.06
CA PHE A 105 15.18 13.86 -3.03
C PHE A 105 15.64 12.57 -2.36
N ARG A 106 16.80 12.02 -2.76
CA ARG A 106 17.40 10.84 -2.13
C ARG A 106 17.53 11.04 -0.62
N ASP A 107 18.13 12.16 -0.19
CA ASP A 107 18.42 12.40 1.22
C ASP A 107 17.14 12.53 2.04
N LEU A 108 16.09 13.15 1.51
CA LEU A 108 14.78 13.19 2.16
C LEU A 108 14.12 11.81 2.28
N VAL A 109 14.25 10.96 1.25
CA VAL A 109 13.72 9.59 1.29
C VAL A 109 14.47 8.77 2.33
N LEU A 110 15.80 8.80 2.30
CA LEU A 110 16.62 8.02 3.22
C LEU A 110 16.47 8.50 4.66
N ALA A 111 16.42 9.82 4.90
CA ALA A 111 16.14 10.37 6.22
C ALA A 111 14.81 9.86 6.77
N ARG A 112 13.77 9.80 5.93
CA ARG A 112 12.43 9.33 6.32
C ARG A 112 12.34 7.82 6.59
N ILE A 113 13.25 7.03 6.02
CA ILE A 113 13.41 5.60 6.33
C ILE A 113 14.11 5.42 7.68
N ILE A 114 15.14 6.23 7.95
CA ILE A 114 15.88 6.20 9.23
C ILE A 114 14.97 6.65 10.37
N GLU A 115 14.30 7.79 10.20
CA GLU A 115 13.37 8.32 11.17
C GLU A 115 12.21 9.04 10.44
N PRO A 116 10.95 8.63 10.62
CA PRO A 116 9.82 9.18 9.88
C PRO A 116 9.42 10.57 10.42
N THR A 117 10.21 11.58 10.10
CA THR A 117 10.03 12.96 10.59
C THR A 117 9.56 13.92 9.49
N SER A 118 9.32 15.18 9.86
CA SER A 118 8.92 16.23 8.93
C SER A 118 10.07 16.64 7.99
N LYS A 119 9.75 17.34 6.90
CA LYS A 119 10.78 17.83 5.95
C LYS A 119 11.75 18.82 6.57
N ILE A 120 11.30 19.56 7.59
CA ILE A 120 12.14 20.51 8.33
C ILE A 120 13.06 19.78 9.31
N ASP A 121 12.59 18.71 9.94
CA ASP A 121 13.38 17.93 10.90
C ASP A 121 14.31 16.91 10.24
N ALA A 122 14.16 16.65 8.93
CA ALA A 122 15.07 15.80 8.17
C ALA A 122 16.53 16.30 8.19
N GLU A 123 16.76 17.61 8.37
CA GLU A 123 18.10 18.18 8.53
C GLU A 123 18.82 17.62 9.78
N ARG A 124 18.09 17.46 10.89
CA ARG A 124 18.62 16.86 12.12
C ARG A 124 19.04 15.42 11.86
N VAL A 125 18.16 14.61 11.26
CA VAL A 125 18.42 13.20 10.97
C VAL A 125 19.67 13.04 10.08
N LEU A 126 19.78 13.83 9.01
CA LEU A 126 20.94 13.79 8.12
C LEU A 126 22.23 14.17 8.84
N THR A 127 22.18 15.20 9.70
CA THR A 127 23.33 15.66 10.48
C THR A 127 23.79 14.58 11.49
N GLU A 128 22.86 13.91 12.16
CA GLU A 128 23.15 12.80 13.09
C GLU A 128 23.78 11.60 12.38
N VAL A 129 23.40 11.34 11.13
CA VAL A 129 24.00 10.30 10.27
C VAL A 129 25.38 10.73 9.75
N GLY A 130 25.72 12.02 9.83
CA GLY A 130 26.99 12.57 9.34
C GLY A 130 26.95 13.05 7.88
N VAL A 131 25.75 13.37 7.37
CA VAL A 131 25.51 13.85 6.00
C VAL A 131 25.12 15.33 6.04
N SER A 132 25.75 16.15 5.21
CA SER A 132 25.38 17.56 5.08
C SER A 132 24.02 17.71 4.41
N ALA A 133 23.05 18.21 5.16
CA ALA A 133 21.70 18.45 4.67
C ALA A 133 21.61 19.67 3.75
N ALA A 134 20.72 19.62 2.76
CA ALA A 134 20.33 20.80 2.00
C ALA A 134 19.48 21.72 2.86
N SER A 135 19.62 23.04 2.68
CA SER A 135 18.81 24.02 3.40
C SER A 135 17.31 23.82 3.14
N TYR A 136 16.48 24.12 4.14
CA TYR A 136 15.03 23.99 4.02
C TYR A 136 14.44 24.81 2.84
N ALA A 137 15.02 25.97 2.53
CA ALA A 137 14.64 26.77 1.37
C ALA A 137 14.88 26.02 0.04
N THR A 138 15.98 25.27 -0.05
CA THR A 138 16.29 24.42 -1.21
C THR A 138 15.32 23.26 -1.33
N VAL A 139 15.02 22.59 -0.21
CA VAL A 139 14.01 21.53 -0.14
C VAL A 139 12.67 22.05 -0.66
N LYS A 140 12.17 23.19 -0.15
CA LYS A 140 10.89 23.79 -0.54
C LYS A 140 10.82 24.10 -2.03
N ARG A 141 11.90 24.63 -2.62
CA ARG A 141 11.97 24.95 -4.06
C ARG A 141 11.86 23.69 -4.92
N ARG A 142 12.44 22.56 -4.48
CA ARG A 142 12.43 21.28 -5.20
C ARG A 142 11.07 20.57 -5.17
N LEU A 143 10.25 20.76 -4.12
CA LEU A 143 8.95 20.10 -3.96
C LEU A 143 8.01 20.26 -5.17
N ARG A 144 8.06 21.42 -5.84
CA ARG A 144 7.24 21.68 -7.04
C ARG A 144 7.58 20.73 -8.19
N GLY A 145 8.85 20.36 -8.34
CA GLY A 145 9.29 19.37 -9.31
C GLY A 145 8.81 17.97 -8.95
N TYR A 146 8.94 17.58 -7.67
CA TYR A 146 8.52 16.27 -7.20
C TYR A 146 7.01 16.03 -7.30
N ALA A 147 6.21 17.11 -7.28
CA ALA A 147 4.77 17.05 -7.43
C ALA A 147 4.30 16.74 -8.87
N GLN A 148 5.17 16.87 -9.87
CA GLN A 148 4.83 16.62 -11.27
C GLN A 148 4.59 15.13 -11.56
N SER A 149 3.68 14.85 -12.49
CA SER A 149 3.37 13.47 -12.92
C SER A 149 4.59 12.74 -13.48
N GLY A 150 5.43 13.42 -14.26
CA GLY A 150 6.64 12.86 -14.85
C GLY A 150 7.65 12.34 -13.82
N TRP A 151 7.73 13.00 -12.65
CA TRP A 151 8.58 12.53 -11.54
C TRP A 151 8.08 11.18 -10.99
N ARG A 152 6.78 11.08 -10.72
CA ARG A 152 6.15 9.84 -10.26
C ARG A 152 6.23 8.73 -11.30
N GLN A 153 6.02 9.05 -12.58
CA GLN A 153 6.13 8.09 -13.68
C GLN A 153 7.56 7.54 -13.82
N SER A 154 8.58 8.37 -13.62
CA SER A 154 9.98 7.93 -13.66
C SER A 154 10.31 6.94 -12.54
N LEU A 155 9.81 7.20 -11.32
CA LEU A 155 9.94 6.26 -10.19
C LEU A 155 9.16 4.97 -10.44
N ALA A 156 7.94 5.06 -10.95
CA ALA A 156 7.12 3.89 -11.30
C ALA A 156 7.79 3.02 -12.38
N ALA A 157 8.42 3.63 -13.37
CA ALA A 157 9.19 2.91 -14.39
C ALA A 157 10.39 2.17 -13.79
N ALA A 158 11.10 2.78 -12.85
CA ALA A 158 12.20 2.13 -12.14
C ALA A 158 11.69 0.95 -11.28
N CYS A 159 10.57 1.12 -10.58
CA CYS A 159 9.91 0.04 -9.84
C CYS A 159 9.48 -1.11 -10.74
N ALA A 160 8.82 -0.82 -11.87
CA ALA A 160 8.37 -1.84 -12.82
C ALA A 160 9.54 -2.61 -13.45
N ALA A 161 10.64 -1.92 -13.76
CA ALA A 161 11.86 -2.56 -14.24
C ALA A 161 12.49 -3.47 -13.18
N HIS A 162 12.53 -3.03 -11.91
CA HIS A 162 13.04 -3.82 -10.80
C HIS A 162 12.18 -5.07 -10.52
N ALA A 163 10.87 -4.94 -10.60
CA ALA A 163 9.93 -6.04 -10.40
C ALA A 163 10.01 -7.11 -11.51
N GLY A 164 10.62 -6.80 -12.66
CA GLY A 164 10.81 -7.75 -13.76
C GLY A 164 9.48 -8.26 -14.33
N LEU A 165 8.53 -7.35 -14.55
CA LEU A 165 7.17 -7.70 -14.98
C LEU A 165 7.19 -8.49 -16.29
N GLY A 166 6.55 -9.67 -16.26
CA GLY A 166 6.36 -10.52 -17.43
C GLY A 166 5.17 -10.09 -18.28
N PRO A 167 4.99 -10.70 -19.48
CA PRO A 167 3.91 -10.39 -20.41
C PRO A 167 2.52 -10.61 -19.81
N ALA A 168 2.39 -11.57 -18.89
CA ALA A 168 1.24 -11.77 -18.03
C ALA A 168 1.61 -11.41 -16.59
N SER A 169 0.97 -10.39 -16.03
CA SER A 169 1.27 -9.90 -14.68
C SER A 169 0.02 -9.86 -13.81
N LEU A 170 0.11 -10.46 -12.62
CA LEU A 170 -0.88 -10.29 -11.55
C LEU A 170 -0.53 -9.02 -10.77
N VAL A 171 -1.49 -8.10 -10.65
CA VAL A 171 -1.34 -6.86 -9.91
C VAL A 171 -2.40 -6.74 -8.83
N LEU A 172 -2.01 -6.27 -7.65
CA LEU A 172 -2.93 -5.97 -6.56
C LEU A 172 -3.16 -4.46 -6.55
N PHE A 173 -4.42 -4.05 -6.51
CA PHE A 173 -4.81 -2.66 -6.41
C PHE A 173 -5.56 -2.43 -5.10
N ASP A 174 -5.06 -1.50 -4.31
CA ASP A 174 -5.71 -1.04 -3.09
C ASP A 174 -5.82 0.48 -3.06
N VAL A 175 -6.85 0.97 -2.36
CA VAL A 175 -7.16 2.39 -2.26
C VAL A 175 -7.22 2.79 -0.80
N SER A 176 -6.40 3.79 -0.45
CA SER A 176 -6.37 4.40 0.88
C SER A 176 -6.78 5.87 0.80
N THR A 177 -7.44 6.39 1.82
CA THR A 177 -7.81 7.82 1.89
C THR A 177 -6.95 8.55 2.92
N LEU A 178 -6.39 9.70 2.55
CA LEU A 178 -5.76 10.62 3.50
C LEU A 178 -6.69 11.81 3.71
N TYR A 179 -7.02 12.12 4.96
CA TYR A 179 -7.77 13.32 5.31
C TYR A 179 -6.82 14.40 5.81
N PHE A 180 -7.26 15.65 5.70
CA PHE A 180 -6.51 16.82 6.14
C PHE A 180 -7.34 17.62 7.13
N GLU A 181 -6.72 18.04 8.23
CA GLU A 181 -7.33 18.95 9.19
C GLU A 181 -7.29 20.37 8.63
N THR A 182 -8.20 20.66 7.70
CA THR A 182 -8.37 21.95 7.03
C THR A 182 -9.84 22.18 6.76
N ASP A 183 -10.31 23.42 6.88
CA ASP A 183 -11.74 23.72 6.78
C ASP A 183 -12.23 23.80 5.33
N ALA A 184 -11.33 24.14 4.40
CA ALA A 184 -11.67 24.35 3.00
C ALA A 184 -10.95 23.36 2.07
N GLY A 185 -11.70 22.82 1.10
CA GLY A 185 -11.17 22.10 -0.04
C GLY A 185 -10.49 23.03 -1.04
N ASP A 186 -9.62 22.47 -1.88
CA ASP A 186 -8.82 23.24 -2.85
C ASP A 186 -8.89 22.68 -4.28
N GLY A 187 -9.94 21.92 -4.59
CA GLY A 187 -10.13 21.25 -5.88
C GLY A 187 -9.44 19.89 -5.98
N PHE A 188 -8.40 19.64 -5.18
CA PHE A 188 -7.75 18.33 -5.09
C PHE A 188 -8.09 17.63 -3.77
N ARG A 189 -8.01 18.36 -2.67
CA ARG A 189 -8.49 17.94 -1.36
C ARG A 189 -9.96 18.33 -1.30
N GLU A 190 -10.83 17.33 -1.38
CA GLU A 190 -12.28 17.56 -1.39
C GLU A 190 -12.94 16.65 -0.35
N PRO A 191 -13.99 17.13 0.34
CA PRO A 191 -14.82 16.25 1.16
C PRO A 191 -15.37 15.12 0.30
N GLY A 192 -15.05 13.89 0.69
CA GLY A 192 -15.40 12.71 -0.07
C GLY A 192 -16.42 11.82 0.59
N PHE A 193 -16.67 10.66 -0.01
CA PHE A 193 -17.47 9.60 0.58
C PHE A 193 -16.67 8.88 1.68
N SER A 194 -16.41 9.57 2.80
CA SER A 194 -15.70 8.99 3.93
C SER A 194 -16.53 7.84 4.52
N LYS A 195 -15.92 6.64 4.63
CA LYS A 195 -16.51 5.49 5.35
C LYS A 195 -16.82 5.84 6.82
N GLU A 196 -16.16 6.86 7.35
CA GLU A 196 -16.31 7.39 8.72
C GLU A 196 -17.18 8.66 8.79
N ARG A 197 -17.73 9.13 7.66
CA ARG A 197 -18.52 10.38 7.53
C ARG A 197 -17.77 11.66 7.97
N ARG A 198 -16.47 11.69 7.74
CA ARG A 198 -15.63 12.88 7.92
C ARG A 198 -16.00 13.95 6.89
N LEU A 199 -16.17 15.18 7.36
CA LEU A 199 -16.46 16.37 6.52
C LEU A 199 -15.15 17.04 6.06
N GLU A 200 -14.05 16.66 6.70
CA GLU A 200 -12.72 17.15 6.39
C GLU A 200 -12.31 16.78 4.96
N PRO A 201 -11.68 17.70 4.21
CA PRO A 201 -11.16 17.43 2.89
C PRO A 201 -10.20 16.24 2.88
N GLN A 202 -10.36 15.36 1.89
CA GLN A 202 -9.55 14.16 1.74
C GLN A 202 -8.99 14.04 0.33
N ILE A 203 -8.02 13.14 0.16
CA ILE A 203 -7.55 12.65 -1.13
C ILE A 203 -7.60 11.13 -1.12
N THR A 204 -7.73 10.57 -2.31
CA THR A 204 -7.75 9.12 -2.53
C THR A 204 -6.42 8.70 -3.15
N LEU A 205 -5.73 7.76 -2.51
CA LEU A 205 -4.46 7.19 -2.98
C LEU A 205 -4.69 5.76 -3.48
N GLY A 206 -4.44 5.52 -4.76
CA GLY A 206 -4.37 4.18 -5.33
C GLY A 206 -2.94 3.69 -5.34
N LEU A 207 -2.70 2.52 -4.75
CA LEU A 207 -1.42 1.81 -4.81
C LEU A 207 -1.58 0.56 -5.68
N LEU A 208 -0.74 0.45 -6.70
CA LEU A 208 -0.60 -0.77 -7.49
C LEU A 208 0.66 -1.50 -7.05
N THR A 209 0.53 -2.79 -6.78
CA THR A 209 1.65 -3.67 -6.41
C THR A 209 1.68 -4.91 -7.29
N ASP A 210 2.82 -5.59 -7.33
CA ASP A 210 2.93 -6.91 -7.94
C ASP A 210 2.35 -8.00 -7.02
N ALA A 211 2.42 -9.26 -7.46
CA ALA A 211 1.96 -10.41 -6.69
C ALA A 211 2.71 -10.61 -5.35
N THR A 212 3.91 -10.08 -5.20
CA THR A 212 4.72 -10.17 -3.97
C THR A 212 4.42 -9.03 -2.98
N GLY A 213 3.65 -8.02 -3.41
CA GLY A 213 3.38 -6.80 -2.66
C GLY A 213 4.42 -5.69 -2.90
N PHE A 214 5.31 -5.83 -3.87
CA PHE A 214 6.25 -4.80 -4.24
C PHE A 214 5.52 -3.62 -4.93
N PRO A 215 5.77 -2.36 -4.52
CA PRO A 215 5.06 -1.21 -5.06
C PRO A 215 5.50 -0.88 -6.50
N LEU A 216 4.53 -0.87 -7.41
CA LEU A 216 4.74 -0.57 -8.83
C LEU A 216 4.44 0.90 -9.16
N THR A 217 3.30 1.40 -8.71
CA THR A 217 2.93 2.80 -8.93
C THR A 217 1.97 3.31 -7.86
N VAL A 218 2.01 4.63 -7.63
CA VAL A 218 1.09 5.35 -6.76
C VAL A 218 0.40 6.43 -7.56
N ALA A 219 -0.92 6.47 -7.47
CA ALA A 219 -1.76 7.51 -8.05
C ALA A 219 -2.54 8.23 -6.94
N ALA A 220 -2.69 9.54 -7.07
CA ALA A 220 -3.47 10.36 -6.15
C ALA A 220 -4.61 11.04 -6.91
N PHE A 221 -5.79 11.03 -6.31
CA PHE A 221 -7.05 11.49 -6.88
C PHE A 221 -7.77 12.43 -5.92
N GLU A 222 -8.70 13.18 -6.48
CA GLU A 222 -9.59 14.03 -5.72
C GLU A 222 -10.40 13.21 -4.71
N GLY A 223 -10.60 13.76 -3.50
CA GLY A 223 -11.27 13.04 -2.40
C GLY A 223 -12.70 12.59 -2.67
N ASN A 224 -13.39 13.29 -3.57
CA ASN A 224 -14.76 13.00 -4.00
C ASN A 224 -14.85 11.96 -5.12
N ARG A 225 -13.72 11.51 -5.68
CA ARG A 225 -13.71 10.51 -6.75
C ARG A 225 -14.01 9.14 -6.17
N ALA A 226 -15.04 8.49 -6.72
CA ALA A 226 -15.41 7.14 -6.32
C ALA A 226 -14.22 6.17 -6.49
N GLU A 227 -13.97 5.31 -5.49
CA GLU A 227 -12.92 4.27 -5.52
C GLU A 227 -12.95 3.51 -6.86
N THR A 228 -14.17 3.17 -7.29
CA THR A 228 -14.50 2.51 -8.56
C THR A 228 -13.98 3.24 -9.80
N ALA A 229 -13.99 4.57 -9.82
CA ALA A 229 -13.55 5.39 -10.96
C ALA A 229 -12.02 5.65 -10.99
N THR A 230 -11.28 5.18 -9.98
CA THR A 230 -9.83 5.40 -9.89
C THR A 230 -9.02 4.24 -10.47
N MET A 231 -9.52 3.01 -10.34
CA MET A 231 -8.77 1.80 -10.66
C MET A 231 -8.48 1.61 -12.16
N LEU A 232 -9.51 1.68 -13.01
CA LEU A 232 -9.39 1.46 -14.46
C LEU A 232 -8.39 2.42 -15.14
N PRO A 233 -8.43 3.74 -14.89
CA PRO A 233 -7.44 4.66 -15.44
C PRO A 233 -6.00 4.32 -15.04
N VAL A 234 -5.76 3.92 -13.79
CA VAL A 234 -4.41 3.55 -13.32
C VAL A 234 -3.91 2.32 -14.03
N ILE A 235 -4.73 1.28 -14.12
CA ILE A 235 -4.32 0.00 -14.73
C ILE A 235 -4.10 0.18 -16.23
N ASN A 236 -4.95 0.91 -16.93
CA ASN A 236 -4.77 1.17 -18.36
C ASN A 236 -3.53 2.01 -18.64
N ALA A 237 -3.28 3.05 -17.83
CA ALA A 237 -2.06 3.85 -17.92
C ALA A 237 -0.82 2.99 -17.66
N PHE A 238 -0.89 2.11 -16.65
CA PHE A 238 0.20 1.20 -16.30
C PHE A 238 0.47 0.16 -17.40
N LYS A 239 -0.59 -0.48 -17.92
CA LYS A 239 -0.53 -1.43 -19.04
C LYS A 239 0.11 -0.79 -20.27
N THR A 240 -0.29 0.46 -20.58
CA THR A 240 0.26 1.21 -21.71
C THR A 240 1.72 1.58 -21.49
N ALA A 241 2.07 2.09 -20.30
CA ALA A 241 3.42 2.52 -19.97
C ALA A 241 4.44 1.37 -19.98
N HIS A 242 4.01 0.16 -19.61
CA HIS A 242 4.89 -1.02 -19.51
C HIS A 242 4.63 -2.09 -20.57
N GLN A 243 3.80 -1.79 -21.58
CA GLN A 243 3.51 -2.68 -22.73
C GLN A 243 3.09 -4.09 -22.33
N LEU A 244 2.29 -4.20 -21.26
CA LEU A 244 1.84 -5.49 -20.74
C LEU A 244 0.74 -6.07 -21.64
N SER A 245 0.88 -7.34 -22.00
CA SER A 245 -0.08 -8.05 -22.87
C SER A 245 -1.33 -8.40 -22.06
N ASP A 246 -1.11 -9.09 -20.94
CA ASP A 246 -2.16 -9.61 -20.07
C ASP A 246 -1.94 -9.11 -18.64
N VAL A 247 -2.98 -8.52 -18.06
CA VAL A 247 -2.94 -8.07 -16.65
C VAL A 247 -4.14 -8.65 -15.94
N THR A 248 -3.86 -9.35 -14.83
CA THR A 248 -4.89 -9.84 -13.90
C THR A 248 -4.91 -8.95 -12.67
N VAL A 249 -6.06 -8.34 -12.41
CA VAL A 249 -6.21 -7.34 -11.34
C VAL A 249 -6.90 -7.99 -10.15
N VAL A 250 -6.29 -7.90 -8.98
CA VAL A 250 -6.93 -8.29 -7.71
C VAL A 250 -7.36 -7.02 -6.99
N ALA A 251 -8.66 -6.92 -6.72
CA ALA A 251 -9.23 -5.76 -6.06
C ALA A 251 -10.33 -6.17 -5.07
N ASP A 252 -10.56 -5.30 -4.09
CA ASP A 252 -11.62 -5.50 -3.10
C ASP A 252 -13.03 -5.40 -3.69
N ALA A 253 -13.94 -6.17 -3.10
CA ALA A 253 -15.36 -6.26 -3.49
C ALA A 253 -16.07 -4.91 -3.60
N GLY A 254 -15.72 -3.98 -2.71
CA GLY A 254 -16.33 -2.67 -2.64
C GLY A 254 -15.91 -1.74 -3.79
N MET A 255 -14.82 -2.06 -4.48
CA MET A 255 -14.24 -1.18 -5.49
C MET A 255 -14.76 -1.45 -6.90
N ILE A 256 -15.40 -2.60 -7.16
CA ILE A 256 -15.83 -2.97 -8.52
C ILE A 256 -17.36 -3.02 -8.65
N SER A 257 -17.91 -2.05 -9.37
CA SER A 257 -19.30 -2.04 -9.85
C SER A 257 -19.48 -2.97 -11.06
N GLU A 258 -20.73 -3.27 -11.42
CA GLU A 258 -21.07 -3.99 -12.66
C GLU A 258 -20.47 -3.28 -13.89
N ALA A 259 -20.59 -1.94 -13.96
CA ALA A 259 -20.02 -1.12 -15.03
C ALA A 259 -18.49 -1.29 -15.12
N ASN A 260 -17.79 -1.42 -13.98
CA ASN A 260 -16.37 -1.67 -13.98
C ASN A 260 -16.00 -3.08 -14.47
N GLN A 261 -16.81 -4.10 -14.18
CA GLN A 261 -16.57 -5.46 -14.69
C GLN A 261 -16.64 -5.48 -16.21
N VAL A 262 -17.67 -4.84 -16.77
CA VAL A 262 -17.85 -4.69 -18.22
C VAL A 262 -16.67 -3.93 -18.82
N ALA A 263 -16.25 -2.82 -18.20
CA ALA A 263 -15.14 -2.02 -18.68
C ALA A 263 -13.76 -2.72 -18.58
N LEU A 264 -13.52 -3.48 -17.51
CA LEU A 264 -12.31 -4.32 -17.37
C LEU A 264 -12.24 -5.36 -18.47
N GLN A 265 -13.36 -6.05 -18.74
CA GLN A 265 -13.42 -7.04 -19.80
C GLN A 265 -13.24 -6.40 -21.18
N ALA A 266 -13.87 -5.25 -21.44
CA ALA A 266 -13.70 -4.49 -22.68
C ALA A 266 -12.23 -4.04 -22.88
N ALA A 267 -11.49 -3.81 -21.79
CA ALA A 267 -10.05 -3.51 -21.81
C ALA A 267 -9.16 -4.76 -21.96
N GLY A 268 -9.75 -5.96 -22.06
CA GLY A 268 -9.03 -7.24 -22.13
C GLY A 268 -8.30 -7.58 -20.82
N LEU A 269 -8.82 -7.15 -19.68
CA LEU A 269 -8.23 -7.40 -18.37
C LEU A 269 -8.94 -8.57 -17.68
N SER A 270 -8.16 -9.45 -17.07
CA SER A 270 -8.69 -10.46 -16.15
C SER A 270 -8.79 -9.87 -14.75
N PHE A 271 -9.71 -10.35 -13.92
CA PHE A 271 -9.86 -9.83 -12.56
C PHE A 271 -10.24 -10.91 -11.55
N VAL A 272 -9.78 -10.71 -10.31
CA VAL A 272 -10.16 -11.49 -9.14
C VAL A 272 -10.79 -10.54 -8.14
N LEU A 273 -12.01 -10.87 -7.72
CA LEU A 273 -12.78 -10.00 -6.84
C LEU A 273 -13.22 -10.72 -5.59
N GLY A 274 -13.02 -10.05 -4.46
CA GLY A 274 -13.78 -10.36 -3.27
C GLY A 274 -15.27 -10.17 -3.57
N THR A 275 -16.13 -11.06 -3.07
CA THR A 275 -17.58 -10.85 -3.11
C THR A 275 -18.15 -11.20 -1.74
N ARG A 276 -19.24 -10.52 -1.37
CA ARG A 276 -20.01 -10.92 -0.18
C ARG A 276 -20.85 -12.14 -0.54
N ILE A 277 -20.94 -13.09 0.39
CA ILE A 277 -21.73 -14.32 0.23
C ILE A 277 -23.10 -14.10 0.89
N PRO A 278 -24.19 -13.90 0.12
CA PRO A 278 -25.51 -13.60 0.69
C PRO A 278 -26.27 -14.85 1.17
N TYR A 279 -25.91 -16.03 0.66
CA TYR A 279 -26.50 -17.33 1.00
C TYR A 279 -25.42 -18.41 0.91
N LEU A 280 -25.68 -19.58 1.53
CA LEU A 280 -24.72 -20.67 1.55
C LEU A 280 -24.64 -21.30 0.14
N PRO A 281 -23.46 -21.29 -0.51
CA PRO A 281 -23.33 -21.84 -1.86
C PRO A 281 -23.58 -23.34 -1.90
N ASP A 282 -24.09 -23.83 -3.03
CA ASP A 282 -24.42 -25.25 -3.22
C ASP A 282 -23.21 -26.18 -3.06
N VAL A 283 -22.03 -25.76 -3.51
CA VAL A 283 -20.79 -26.54 -3.30
C VAL A 283 -20.42 -26.67 -1.83
N VAL A 284 -20.60 -25.60 -1.05
CA VAL A 284 -20.32 -25.59 0.39
C VAL A 284 -21.36 -26.43 1.13
N ARG A 285 -22.64 -26.31 0.76
CA ARG A 285 -23.72 -27.13 1.31
C ARG A 285 -23.48 -28.61 1.08
N ARG A 286 -23.16 -29.03 -0.15
CA ARG A 286 -22.85 -30.43 -0.48
C ARG A 286 -21.64 -30.97 0.29
N TRP A 287 -20.58 -30.16 0.42
CA TRP A 287 -19.41 -30.54 1.21
C TRP A 287 -19.79 -30.79 2.68
N ARG A 288 -20.64 -29.93 3.25
CA ARG A 288 -21.14 -30.09 4.62
C ARG A 288 -22.06 -31.30 4.82
N GLU A 289 -22.93 -31.58 3.85
CA GLU A 289 -23.78 -32.77 3.88
C GLU A 289 -22.95 -34.06 3.84
N ALA A 290 -21.84 -34.05 3.10
CA ALA A 290 -20.89 -35.18 3.05
C ALA A 290 -20.01 -35.29 4.31
N HIS A 291 -19.77 -34.19 5.04
CA HIS A 291 -18.92 -34.14 6.24
C HIS A 291 -19.66 -33.51 7.44
N PRO A 292 -20.73 -34.14 7.95
CA PRO A 292 -21.63 -33.52 8.93
C PRO A 292 -21.01 -33.30 10.31
N GLN A 293 -20.05 -34.14 10.71
CA GLN A 293 -19.37 -34.04 12.01
C GLN A 293 -17.95 -33.48 11.94
N GLU A 294 -17.47 -33.16 10.73
CA GLU A 294 -16.12 -32.63 10.55
C GLU A 294 -16.11 -31.10 10.68
N ALA A 295 -15.14 -30.58 11.42
CA ALA A 295 -14.82 -29.16 11.37
C ALA A 295 -14.31 -28.81 9.97
N ILE A 296 -14.66 -27.63 9.43
CA ILE A 296 -14.09 -27.23 8.13
C ILE A 296 -12.59 -27.05 8.31
N PRO A 297 -11.74 -27.71 7.51
CA PRO A 297 -10.30 -27.48 7.54
C PRO A 297 -9.97 -26.00 7.28
N ASP A 298 -8.98 -25.46 7.99
CA ASP A 298 -8.49 -24.13 7.68
C ASP A 298 -7.86 -24.13 6.28
N GLY A 299 -8.19 -23.13 5.47
CA GLY A 299 -7.71 -23.04 4.10
C GLY A 299 -8.45 -23.92 3.10
N LEU A 300 -9.56 -24.59 3.47
CA LEU A 300 -10.39 -25.31 2.49
C LEU A 300 -10.84 -24.36 1.38
N ILE A 301 -10.57 -24.74 0.12
CA ILE A 301 -11.02 -24.02 -1.08
C ILE A 301 -12.02 -24.88 -1.84
N LEU A 302 -13.21 -24.34 -2.08
CA LEU A 302 -14.25 -24.96 -2.91
C LEU A 302 -14.54 -24.06 -4.11
N THR A 303 -14.61 -24.63 -5.30
CA THR A 303 -14.81 -23.88 -6.55
C THR A 303 -16.18 -24.17 -7.14
N GLN A 304 -16.90 -23.12 -7.57
CA GLN A 304 -18.17 -23.24 -8.25
C GLN A 304 -18.21 -22.37 -9.52
N PRO A 305 -18.45 -22.96 -10.70
CA PRO A 305 -18.79 -22.20 -11.89
C PRO A 305 -20.11 -21.47 -11.72
N TRP A 306 -20.15 -20.22 -12.17
CA TRP A 306 -21.31 -19.34 -12.10
C TRP A 306 -21.57 -18.73 -13.49
N PRO A 307 -22.24 -19.47 -14.38
CA PRO A 307 -22.56 -18.98 -15.72
C PRO A 307 -23.50 -17.78 -15.63
N SER A 308 -23.24 -16.78 -16.47
CA SER A 308 -24.08 -15.59 -16.55
C SER A 308 -25.36 -15.90 -17.30
N THR A 309 -26.47 -15.34 -16.81
CA THR A 309 -27.79 -15.45 -17.42
C THR A 309 -27.84 -14.73 -18.77
N SER A 310 -28.82 -15.04 -19.62
CA SER A 310 -28.97 -14.37 -20.93
C SER A 310 -29.09 -12.84 -20.81
N SER A 311 -29.73 -12.34 -19.76
CA SER A 311 -29.85 -10.90 -19.49
C SER A 311 -28.55 -10.27 -18.96
N GLU A 312 -27.74 -11.03 -18.23
CA GLU A 312 -26.39 -10.61 -17.83
C GLU A 312 -25.43 -10.60 -19.02
N LYS A 313 -25.49 -11.62 -19.90
CA LYS A 313 -24.71 -11.67 -21.14
C LYS A 313 -25.06 -10.52 -22.09
N ALA A 314 -26.35 -10.17 -22.20
CA ALA A 314 -26.79 -9.01 -22.96
C ALA A 314 -26.24 -7.67 -22.42
N ARG A 315 -25.94 -7.59 -21.12
CA ARG A 315 -25.28 -6.45 -20.47
C ARG A 315 -23.75 -6.51 -20.53
N GLY A 316 -23.18 -7.57 -21.12
CA GLY A 316 -21.73 -7.76 -21.22
C GLY A 316 -21.08 -8.34 -19.95
N ILE A 317 -21.87 -8.97 -19.06
CA ILE A 317 -21.32 -9.63 -17.86
C ILE A 317 -20.88 -11.06 -18.23
N PRO A 318 -19.61 -11.43 -17.97
CA PRO A 318 -19.07 -12.73 -18.37
C PRO A 318 -19.49 -13.84 -17.42
N ASP A 319 -19.28 -15.09 -17.85
CA ASP A 319 -19.34 -16.24 -16.95
C ASP A 319 -18.27 -16.08 -15.85
N ARG A 320 -18.62 -16.46 -14.62
CA ARG A 320 -17.77 -16.26 -13.44
C ARG A 320 -17.39 -17.61 -12.83
N VAL A 321 -16.27 -17.65 -12.13
CA VAL A 321 -15.90 -18.76 -11.27
C VAL A 321 -15.71 -18.21 -9.86
N ILE A 322 -16.40 -18.77 -8.89
CA ILE A 322 -16.32 -18.33 -7.50
C ILE A 322 -15.52 -19.36 -6.71
N HIS A 323 -14.43 -18.88 -6.09
CA HIS A 323 -13.63 -19.65 -5.15
C HIS A 323 -14.03 -19.29 -3.71
N TYR A 324 -14.55 -20.26 -2.98
CA TYR A 324 -14.91 -20.15 -1.58
C TYR A 324 -13.77 -20.66 -0.72
N GLN A 325 -13.07 -19.76 -0.03
CA GLN A 325 -12.02 -20.13 0.92
C GLN A 325 -12.50 -19.98 2.37
N PHE A 326 -12.37 -21.03 3.15
CA PHE A 326 -12.63 -20.97 4.59
C PHE A 326 -11.35 -20.62 5.35
N ARG A 327 -11.45 -19.65 6.28
CA ARG A 327 -10.36 -19.28 7.20
C ARG A 327 -10.89 -19.20 8.61
N HIS A 328 -10.29 -19.96 9.53
CA HIS A 328 -10.70 -20.06 10.94
C HIS A 328 -10.71 -18.70 11.62
N ASP A 329 -9.64 -17.93 11.42
CA ASP A 329 -9.52 -16.60 12.00
C ASP A 329 -10.58 -15.64 11.48
N ARG A 330 -10.90 -15.69 10.18
CA ARG A 330 -11.94 -14.85 9.59
C ARG A 330 -13.30 -15.24 10.16
N ALA A 331 -13.63 -16.53 10.23
CA ALA A 331 -14.86 -17.01 10.82
C ALA A 331 -15.00 -16.57 12.29
N ARG A 332 -13.94 -16.71 13.10
CA ARG A 332 -13.91 -16.28 14.51
C ARG A 332 -14.16 -14.79 14.66
N ARG A 333 -13.49 -13.94 13.86
CA ARG A 333 -13.69 -12.49 13.88
C ARG A 333 -15.09 -12.09 13.44
N THR A 334 -15.63 -12.75 12.41
CA THR A 334 -17.00 -12.50 11.94
C THR A 334 -18.03 -12.87 13.01
N LEU A 335 -17.89 -14.02 13.67
CA LEU A 335 -18.78 -14.43 14.77
C LEU A 335 -18.74 -13.44 15.93
N ARG A 336 -17.54 -13.04 16.37
CA ARG A 336 -17.37 -12.00 17.41
C ARG A 336 -18.04 -10.67 17.00
N GLY A 337 -17.87 -10.25 15.74
CA GLY A 337 -18.51 -9.04 15.24
C GLY A 337 -20.05 -9.13 15.23
N ILE A 338 -20.60 -10.32 14.94
CA ILE A 338 -22.04 -10.58 15.06
C ILE A 338 -22.46 -10.47 16.52
N ASP A 339 -21.75 -11.11 17.45
CA ASP A 339 -22.04 -11.04 18.90
C ASP A 339 -22.08 -9.59 19.40
N GLU A 340 -21.10 -8.79 19.02
CA GLU A 340 -21.03 -7.37 19.41
C GLU A 340 -22.19 -6.54 18.82
N GLN A 341 -22.62 -6.82 17.58
CA GLN A 341 -23.74 -6.13 16.95
C GLN A 341 -25.10 -6.53 17.53
N VAL A 342 -25.27 -7.81 17.87
CA VAL A 342 -26.47 -8.32 18.54
C VAL A 342 -26.56 -7.75 19.96
N ALA A 343 -25.48 -7.76 20.73
CA ALA A 343 -25.44 -7.17 22.08
C ALA A 343 -25.70 -5.64 22.06
N LYS A 344 -25.33 -4.94 20.98
CA LYS A 344 -25.70 -3.53 20.77
C LYS A 344 -27.19 -3.37 20.41
N ALA A 345 -27.75 -4.30 19.62
CA ALA A 345 -29.16 -4.29 19.27
C ALA A 345 -30.05 -4.55 20.49
N GLU A 346 -29.70 -5.54 21.31
CA GLU A 346 -30.39 -5.88 22.57
C GLU A 346 -30.42 -4.68 23.52
N ARG A 347 -29.27 -4.05 23.80
CA ARG A 347 -29.20 -2.84 24.64
C ARG A 347 -30.02 -1.66 24.09
N ALA A 348 -30.13 -1.54 22.77
CA ALA A 348 -30.94 -0.49 22.13
C ALA A 348 -32.45 -0.78 22.21
N VAL A 349 -32.85 -2.06 22.17
CA VAL A 349 -34.24 -2.50 22.39
C VAL A 349 -34.64 -2.33 23.85
N GLU A 350 -33.72 -2.60 24.79
CA GLU A 350 -33.91 -2.39 26.24
C GLU A 350 -33.90 -0.92 26.68
N GLY A 351 -33.71 0.04 25.76
CA GLY A 351 -33.66 1.47 26.08
C GLY A 351 -32.38 1.95 26.77
N LYS A 352 -31.37 1.07 26.94
CA LYS A 352 -30.07 1.37 27.58
C LYS A 352 -29.06 2.04 26.64
N ALA A 353 -29.40 2.22 25.36
CA ALA A 353 -28.58 2.90 24.37
C ALA A 353 -29.43 3.56 23.27
N PRO A 354 -28.99 4.70 22.70
CA PRO A 354 -29.68 5.34 21.59
C PRO A 354 -29.68 4.44 20.34
N VAL A 355 -30.83 4.38 19.65
CA VAL A 355 -31.01 3.57 18.44
C VAL A 355 -30.25 4.22 17.28
N LYS A 356 -29.00 3.78 17.06
CA LYS A 356 -28.30 3.99 15.78
C LYS A 356 -28.75 2.93 14.77
N ARG A 357 -28.62 3.18 13.46
CA ARG A 357 -28.87 2.17 12.41
C ARG A 357 -28.04 0.91 12.72
N ASN A 358 -28.69 -0.13 13.22
CA ASN A 358 -28.10 -1.45 13.48
C ASN A 358 -28.87 -2.48 12.65
N ARG A 359 -28.14 -3.33 11.93
CA ARG A 359 -28.71 -4.28 10.97
C ARG A 359 -29.62 -5.34 11.62
N TYR A 360 -29.44 -5.63 12.92
CA TYR A 360 -30.25 -6.61 13.64
C TYR A 360 -31.43 -6.00 14.42
N ILE A 361 -31.73 -4.71 14.22
CA ILE A 361 -32.93 -4.09 14.80
C ILE A 361 -34.02 -4.09 13.74
N HIS A 362 -35.11 -4.80 14.02
CA HIS A 362 -36.34 -4.73 13.24
C HIS A 362 -37.28 -3.70 13.89
N LEU A 363 -37.72 -2.73 13.09
CA LEU A 363 -38.68 -1.70 13.49
C LEU A 363 -40.04 -2.04 12.85
N ALA A 364 -41.01 -2.42 13.66
CA ALA A 364 -42.40 -2.58 13.23
C ALA A 364 -43.26 -1.55 13.97
N GLY A 365 -43.54 -0.42 13.32
CA GLY A 365 -44.24 0.71 13.94
C GLY A 365 -43.45 1.29 15.14
N ALA A 366 -44.08 1.33 16.32
CA ALA A 366 -43.45 1.78 17.55
C ALA A 366 -42.60 0.70 18.27
N THR A 367 -42.70 -0.56 17.82
CA THR A 367 -42.09 -1.70 18.51
C THR A 367 -40.71 -2.02 17.93
N LYS A 368 -39.71 -2.05 18.81
CA LYS A 368 -38.32 -2.38 18.49
C LYS A 368 -38.07 -3.83 18.88
N THR A 369 -37.65 -4.66 17.95
CA THR A 369 -37.31 -6.07 18.23
C THR A 369 -35.97 -6.44 17.61
N VAL A 370 -35.30 -7.46 18.16
CA VAL A 370 -34.07 -8.00 17.58
C VAL A 370 -34.42 -9.03 16.50
N ASP A 371 -33.86 -8.88 15.31
CA ASP A 371 -34.04 -9.81 14.20
C ASP A 371 -33.21 -11.09 14.40
N ARG A 372 -33.77 -12.03 15.16
CA ARG A 372 -33.16 -13.34 15.46
C ARG A 372 -33.07 -14.25 14.23
N ALA A 373 -33.93 -14.06 13.23
CA ALA A 373 -33.90 -14.84 11.99
C ALA A 373 -32.68 -14.44 11.15
N LEU A 374 -32.41 -13.15 11.02
CA LEU A 374 -31.22 -12.62 10.36
C LEU A 374 -29.94 -12.97 11.13
N GLU A 375 -29.97 -12.93 12.47
CA GLU A 375 -28.86 -13.40 13.31
C GLU A 375 -28.51 -14.86 12.99
N THR A 376 -29.49 -15.75 13.05
CA THR A 376 -29.30 -17.20 12.81
C THR A 376 -28.77 -17.47 11.41
N LYS A 377 -29.32 -16.81 10.38
CA LYS A 377 -28.83 -16.90 9.00
C LYS A 377 -27.38 -16.44 8.87
N THR A 378 -27.03 -15.31 9.50
CA THR A 378 -25.69 -14.73 9.37
C THR A 378 -24.64 -15.55 10.14
N ARG A 379 -24.98 -16.09 11.31
CA ARG A 379 -24.14 -17.04 12.05
C ARG A 379 -23.92 -18.34 11.28
N ALA A 380 -24.98 -18.87 10.67
CA ALA A 380 -24.90 -20.07 9.84
C ALA A 380 -23.92 -19.86 8.67
N LEU A 381 -24.02 -18.73 7.96
CA LEU A 381 -23.08 -18.38 6.89
C LEU A 381 -21.64 -18.23 7.39
N ALA A 382 -21.41 -17.55 8.52
CA ALA A 382 -20.07 -17.34 9.09
C ALA A 382 -19.41 -18.66 9.54
N ALA A 383 -20.22 -19.59 10.07
CA ALA A 383 -19.76 -20.92 10.47
C ALA A 383 -19.76 -21.93 9.30
N GLY A 384 -20.17 -21.51 8.10
CA GLY A 384 -20.36 -22.38 6.95
C GLY A 384 -21.36 -23.51 7.22
N ARG A 385 -22.36 -23.31 8.09
CA ARG A 385 -23.42 -24.27 8.42
C ARG A 385 -24.65 -23.98 7.55
N ALA A 386 -25.32 -25.02 7.08
CA ALA A 386 -26.62 -24.87 6.41
C ALA A 386 -27.72 -24.68 7.46
N THR A 387 -28.52 -23.64 7.32
CA THR A 387 -29.84 -23.55 7.97
C THR A 387 -30.92 -24.01 6.98
N PRO A 388 -31.99 -24.67 7.45
CA PRO A 388 -33.07 -25.13 6.56
C PRO A 388 -33.73 -23.93 5.87
N PRO A 389 -34.11 -24.05 4.59
CA PRO A 389 -34.49 -22.91 3.79
C PRO A 389 -35.94 -22.47 4.07
N THR A 390 -36.13 -21.18 4.31
CA THR A 390 -37.31 -20.44 3.84
C THR A 390 -36.94 -19.85 2.46
N SER A 391 -37.14 -20.66 1.42
CA SER A 391 -36.69 -20.52 0.00
C SER A 391 -37.42 -19.39 -0.78
N PRO A 392 -37.13 -19.05 -2.09
CA PRO A 392 -36.93 -19.96 -3.26
C PRO A 392 -35.97 -19.42 -4.39
N PRO A 393 -35.89 -19.98 -5.63
CA PRO A 393 -35.76 -21.36 -6.11
C PRO A 393 -34.37 -21.65 -6.78
N ARG A 394 -34.13 -22.93 -7.12
CA ARG A 394 -32.98 -23.48 -7.88
C ARG A 394 -33.05 -23.14 -9.39
N PRO A 395 -31.93 -23.17 -10.13
CA PRO A 395 -31.94 -23.52 -11.55
C PRO A 395 -31.76 -25.04 -11.76
N PRO A 396 -32.48 -25.70 -12.70
CA PRO A 396 -32.17 -27.03 -13.21
C PRO A 396 -31.58 -26.95 -14.64
N PRO A 397 -31.30 -28.10 -15.28
CA PRO A 397 -30.06 -28.85 -15.27
C PRO A 397 -29.15 -28.53 -16.49
N SER A 398 -27.86 -28.84 -16.38
CA SER A 398 -26.98 -28.97 -17.55
C SER A 398 -27.44 -30.16 -18.40
N SER A 399 -27.83 -29.91 -19.66
CA SER A 399 -28.08 -30.97 -20.64
C SER A 399 -26.77 -31.57 -21.14
N SER A 400 -26.70 -32.90 -21.04
CA SER A 400 -25.89 -33.86 -21.81
C SER A 400 -24.37 -33.65 -21.91
N MET A 401 -23.62 -34.43 -21.12
CA MET A 401 -22.38 -35.01 -21.63
C MET A 401 -22.71 -36.04 -22.72
N PRO A 402 -21.99 -36.11 -23.84
CA PRO A 402 -22.08 -37.27 -24.72
C PRO A 402 -21.26 -38.42 -24.10
N THR A 403 -21.96 -39.49 -23.74
CA THR A 403 -21.37 -40.80 -23.50
C THR A 403 -20.76 -41.31 -24.80
N THR A 404 -19.49 -41.66 -24.73
CA THR A 404 -18.79 -42.45 -25.74
C THR A 404 -19.48 -43.81 -25.85
N SER A 405 -20.05 -44.14 -27.00
CA SER A 405 -20.33 -45.53 -27.34
C SER A 405 -19.89 -45.80 -28.78
N CYS A 406 -18.98 -46.76 -28.86
CA CYS A 406 -18.49 -47.37 -30.08
C CYS A 406 -19.53 -48.41 -30.53
N GLY A 407 -19.86 -48.49 -31.83
CA GLY A 407 -20.82 -49.46 -32.33
C GLY A 407 -21.16 -49.33 -33.81
N THR A 408 -20.34 -49.96 -34.64
CA THR A 408 -20.51 -50.34 -36.06
C THR A 408 -21.93 -50.67 -36.55
N SER A 409 -22.32 -50.16 -37.74
CA SER A 409 -22.86 -50.98 -38.87
C SER A 409 -23.23 -50.15 -40.14
N ARG A 410 -22.51 -50.44 -41.24
CA ARG A 410 -22.85 -50.52 -42.69
C ARG A 410 -23.97 -49.64 -43.35
N LYS A 411 -23.51 -48.77 -44.28
CA LYS A 411 -23.96 -48.31 -45.65
C LYS A 411 -25.12 -49.04 -46.40
N PRO A 412 -25.59 -48.57 -47.60
CA PRO A 412 -25.72 -47.21 -48.21
C PRO A 412 -27.01 -47.00 -49.10
N SER A 413 -27.34 -45.77 -49.54
CA SER A 413 -27.99 -45.49 -50.86
C SER A 413 -28.12 -43.96 -51.08
N GLU A 414 -27.38 -43.40 -52.04
CA GLU A 414 -27.87 -42.84 -53.31
C GLU A 414 -28.12 -41.32 -53.30
N CYS A 415 -27.23 -40.59 -53.98
CA CYS A 415 -27.49 -39.29 -54.59
C CYS A 415 -27.95 -39.50 -56.04
N PRO A 416 -28.65 -38.51 -56.61
CA PRO A 416 -28.31 -38.10 -57.97
C PRO A 416 -28.01 -36.60 -58.05
N SER A 417 -27.00 -36.33 -58.87
CA SER A 417 -26.50 -35.05 -59.34
C SER A 417 -27.37 -34.42 -60.43
N THR A 418 -27.39 -33.09 -60.53
CA THR A 418 -27.58 -32.39 -61.80
C THR A 418 -26.77 -31.08 -61.86
N THR A 419 -25.66 -31.16 -62.62
CA THR A 419 -25.16 -30.27 -63.70
C THR A 419 -24.96 -28.74 -63.53
N CYS A 420 -23.68 -28.35 -63.78
CA CYS A 420 -23.17 -27.34 -64.75
C CYS A 420 -23.50 -25.84 -64.54
N LYS A 421 -22.62 -24.83 -64.72
CA LYS A 421 -21.20 -24.68 -65.19
C LYS A 421 -20.79 -23.17 -64.98
N PRO A 422 -19.60 -22.65 -65.38
CA PRO A 422 -18.77 -21.72 -64.57
C PRO A 422 -18.31 -20.42 -65.29
N ALA A 423 -17.49 -19.59 -64.62
CA ALA A 423 -16.45 -18.71 -65.20
C ALA A 423 -15.46 -18.29 -64.08
N LEU A 424 -14.19 -18.74 -64.03
CA LEU A 424 -12.96 -18.20 -64.66
C LEU A 424 -12.73 -16.69 -64.38
N SER A 425 -11.85 -16.36 -63.43
CA SER A 425 -10.42 -16.01 -63.59
C SER A 425 -10.23 -14.51 -63.91
N THR A 426 -9.22 -13.77 -63.45
CA THR A 426 -7.78 -14.04 -63.46
C THR A 426 -7.06 -12.83 -62.82
N THR A 427 -6.02 -13.08 -61.98
CA THR A 427 -4.69 -12.40 -61.92
C THR A 427 -4.60 -10.89 -61.54
N THR A 428 -3.59 -10.31 -60.86
CA THR A 428 -2.16 -10.62 -60.63
C THR A 428 -1.55 -9.63 -59.60
N CYS A 429 -0.52 -10.08 -58.84
CA CYS A 429 0.72 -9.40 -58.40
C CYS A 429 0.68 -8.00 -57.71
N ALA A 430 1.66 -7.53 -56.94
CA ALA A 430 2.79 -8.01 -56.15
C ALA A 430 3.42 -6.72 -55.53
N ASN A 431 4.00 -6.86 -54.33
CA ASN A 431 4.93 -6.01 -53.53
C ASN A 431 5.89 -5.01 -54.25
N PRO A 432 6.75 -4.18 -53.57
CA PRO A 432 6.84 -3.69 -52.16
C PRO A 432 7.31 -2.19 -52.03
N SER A 433 7.75 -1.77 -50.81
CA SER A 433 8.62 -0.60 -50.45
C SER A 433 7.94 0.75 -50.15
N ARG A 434 8.48 1.73 -49.40
CA ARG A 434 9.41 1.90 -48.26
C ARG A 434 9.41 3.42 -47.98
N ARG A 435 9.46 3.85 -46.70
CA ARG A 435 9.84 5.20 -46.19
C ARG A 435 9.09 6.45 -46.70
N THR A 436 8.44 7.14 -45.78
CA THR A 436 8.95 8.38 -45.14
C THR A 436 8.39 8.48 -43.73
#